data_AF-A0A1G1Q4T6-F1
#
_entry.id   AF-A0A1G1Q4T6-F1
#
_cell.length_a   1.000
_cell.length_b   1.000
_cell.length_c   1.000
_cell.angle_alpha   90.00
_cell.angle_beta   90.00
_cell.angle_gamma   90.00
#
_symmetry.space_group_name_H-M   'P 1'
#
loop_
_entity.id
_entity.type
_entity.pdbx_description
1 polymer ?
#
loop_
_entity_poly.entity_id
_entity_poly.type
_entity_poly.pdbx_seq_one_letter_code
_entity_poly.pdbx_strand_id
1 'polypeptide(L)' 'MKIVIDTNVLISALLWQGPSHELLMAVEKRLFTLCMTPALLEELKDVLKRPKFFSRLKKHNISCEDLFSGIT' A
#
# COMPACT_ATOMS: atom_id res chain seq x y z
N MET A 1 7.28 4.83 16.72
CA MET A 1 6.13 5.76 16.68
C MET A 1 5.03 5.14 15.82
N LYS A 2 3.75 5.28 16.20
CA LYS A 2 2.61 4.73 15.44
C LYS A 2 2.11 5.77 14.43
N ILE A 3 1.80 5.35 13.20
CA ILE A 3 1.29 6.22 12.15
C ILE A 3 0.08 5.59 11.47
N VAL A 4 -0.86 6.42 11.03
CA VAL A 4 -1.93 6.03 10.11
C VAL A 4 -1.64 6.73 8.79
N ILE A 5 -1.60 5.97 7.71
CA ILE A 5 -1.35 6.50 6.36
C ILE A 5 -2.68 6.51 5.61
N ASP A 6 -3.00 7.62 4.97
CA ASP A 6 -4.17 7.74 4.10
C ASP A 6 -4.10 6.74 2.93
N THR A 7 -5.27 6.24 2.49
CA THR A 7 -5.37 5.25 1.42
C THR A 7 -4.66 5.72 0.14
N ASN A 8 -4.79 7.00 -0.25
CA ASN A 8 -4.12 7.52 -1.45
C ASN A 8 -2.60 7.58 -1.32
N VAL A 9 -2.10 7.88 -0.11
CA VAL A 9 -0.66 7.91 0.17
C VAL A 9 -0.10 6.49 0.11
N LEU A 10 -0.81 5.50 0.63
CA LEU A 10 -0.37 4.11 0.56
C LEU A 10 -0.41 3.56 -0.87
N ILE A 11 -1.46 3.86 -1.63
CA ILE A 11 -1.52 3.54 -3.07
C ILE A 11 -0.32 4.15 -3.81
N SER A 12 0.01 5.41 -3.49
CA SER A 12 1.17 6.09 -4.09
C SER A 12 2.47 5.39 -3.73
N ALA A 13 2.63 5.00 -2.47
CA ALA A 13 3.81 4.31 -1.95
C ALA A 13 4.03 2.91 -2.57
N LEU A 14 2.95 2.20 -2.87
CA LEU A 14 2.98 0.86 -3.46
C LEU A 14 3.28 0.89 -4.96
N LEU A 15 2.80 1.89 -5.69
CA LEU A 15 2.80 1.87 -7.16
C LEU A 15 3.81 2.83 -7.81
N TRP A 16 4.32 3.82 -7.07
CA TRP A 16 5.30 4.81 -7.54
C TRP A 16 6.48 4.94 -6.58
N GLN A 17 7.61 5.41 -7.11
CA GLN A 17 8.74 5.86 -6.30
C GLN A 17 8.55 7.31 -5.84
N GLY A 18 9.21 7.68 -4.75
CA GLY A 18 9.21 9.02 -4.19
C GLY A 18 8.90 9.05 -2.69
N PRO A 19 8.50 10.21 -2.13
CA PRO A 19 8.34 10.38 -0.68
C PRO A 19 7.37 9.38 -0.03
N SER A 20 6.28 9.03 -0.71
CA SER A 20 5.34 8.02 -0.18
C SER A 20 5.98 6.63 -0.13
N HIS A 21 6.79 6.26 -1.12
CA HIS A 21 7.53 5.00 -1.10
C HIS A 21 8.58 4.98 0.02
N GLU A 22 9.27 6.10 0.24
CA GLU A 22 10.21 6.24 1.36
C GLU A 22 9.54 6.05 2.73
N LEU A 23 8.29 6.51 2.89
CA LEU A 23 7.50 6.22 4.10
C LEU A 23 7.24 4.73 4.28
N LEU A 24 6.90 4.01 3.21
CA LEU A 24 6.72 2.56 3.26
C LEU A 24 8.02 1.83 3.61
N MET A 25 9.15 2.28 3.06
CA MET A 25 10.48 1.78 3.43
C MET A 25 10.84 2.09 4.89
N ALA A 26 10.42 3.23 5.44
CA ALA A 26 10.61 3.53 6.85
C ALA A 26 9.77 2.61 7.77
N VAL A 27 8.56 2.24 7.34
CA VAL A 27 7.73 1.22 8.02
C VAL A 27 8.42 -0.15 7.95
N GLU A 28 8.92 -0.56 6.78
CA GLU A 28 9.65 -1.83 6.60
C GLU A 28 10.90 -1.89 7.49
N LYS A 29 11.65 -0.79 7.58
CA LYS A 29 12.81 -0.63 8.48
C LYS A 29 12.43 -0.49 9.97
N ARG A 30 11.15 -0.66 10.31
CA ARG A 30 10.61 -0.58 11.68
C ARG A 30 10.83 0.78 12.37
N LEU A 31 11.04 1.85 11.62
CA LEU A 31 11.11 3.21 12.15
C LEU A 31 9.72 3.70 12.58
N PHE A 32 8.69 3.25 11.86
CA PHE A 32 7.29 3.49 12.17
C PHE A 32 6.50 2.18 12.24
N THR A 33 5.49 2.16 13.10
CA THR A 33 4.48 1.11 13.11
C THR A 33 3.27 1.61 12.34
N LEU A 34 3.00 1.03 11.19
CA LEU A 34 1.81 1.32 10.42
C LEU A 34 0.58 0.73 11.13
N CYS A 35 -0.39 1.58 11.41
CA CYS A 35 -1.67 1.21 11.99
C CYS A 35 -2.77 1.34 10.93
N MET A 36 -3.55 0.28 10.76
CA MET A 36 -4.70 0.24 9.86
C MET A 36 -5.88 -0.41 10.56
N THR A 37 -7.08 0.02 10.18
CA THR A 37 -8.33 -0.65 10.55
C THR A 37 -8.74 -1.59 9.42
N PRO A 38 -9.61 -2.58 9.68
CA PRO A 38 -10.15 -3.44 8.62
C PRO A 38 -10.82 -2.64 7.50
N ALA A 39 -11.55 -1.58 7.83
CA ALA A 39 -12.21 -0.71 6.85
C ALA A 39 -11.21 -0.01 5.91
N LEU A 40 -10.07 0.46 6.43
CA LEU A 40 -9.01 1.06 5.59
C LEU A 40 -8.35 0.00 4.68
N LEU A 41 -8.22 -1.23 5.17
CA LEU A 41 -7.68 -2.32 4.37
C LEU A 41 -8.62 -2.71 3.23
N GLU A 42 -9.94 -2.72 3.47
CA GLU A 42 -10.96 -2.95 2.45
C GLU A 42 -10.99 -1.83 1.42
N GLU A 43 -10.96 -0.56 1.86
CA GLU A 43 -10.90 0.58 0.95
C GLU A 43 -9.66 0.49 0.03
N LEU A 44 -8.50 0.17 0.60
CA LEU A 44 -7.27 -0.01 -0.16
C LEU A 44 -7.38 -1.11 -1.22
N LYS A 45 -7.97 -2.26 -0.88
CA LYS A 45 -8.24 -3.36 -1.82
C LYS A 45 -9.14 -2.89 -2.98
N ASP A 46 -10.21 -2.17 -2.67
CA ASP A 46 -11.16 -1.67 -3.66
C ASP A 46 -10.54 -0.60 -4.56
N VAL A 47 -9.68 0.25 -4.02
CA VAL A 47 -8.96 1.25 -4.80
C VAL A 47 -7.95 0.59 -5.75
N LEU A 48 -7.17 -0.40 -5.31
CA LEU A 48 -6.21 -1.12 -6.16
C LEU A 48 -6.88 -1.87 -7.33
N LYS A 49 -8.12 -2.34 -7.15
CA LYS A 49 -8.92 -3.00 -8.19
C LYS A 49 -9.43 -2.06 -9.29
N ARG A 50 -9.23 -0.75 -9.18
CA ARG A 50 -9.69 0.20 -10.21
C ARG A 50 -8.84 0.05 -11.49
N PRO A 51 -9.44 0.01 -12.69
CA PRO A 51 -8.74 -0.26 -13.95
C PRO A 51 -7.53 0.64 -14.24
N LYS A 52 -7.57 1.90 -13.77
CA LYS A 52 -6.48 2.87 -13.93
C LYS A 52 -5.14 2.44 -13.31
N PHE A 53 -5.14 1.50 -12.36
CA PHE A 53 -3.93 1.02 -11.70
C PHE A 53 -3.39 -0.30 -12.26
N PHE A 54 -4.15 -1.01 -13.10
CA PHE A 54 -3.76 -2.34 -13.60
C PHE A 54 -2.45 -2.31 -14.39
N SER A 55 -2.23 -1.25 -15.18
CA SER A 55 -0.98 -1.09 -15.92
C SER A 55 0.25 -0.96 -15.02
N ARG A 56 0.09 -0.38 -13.82
CA ARG A 56 1.16 -0.23 -12.83
C ARG A 56 1.39 -1.52 -12.05
N LEU A 57 0.32 -2.18 -11.61
CA LEU A 57 0.39 -3.48 -10.96
C LEU A 57 1.10 -4.52 -11.85
N LYS A 58 0.72 -4.57 -13.14
CA LYS A 58 1.37 -5.45 -14.12
C LYS A 58 2.86 -5.14 -14.30
N LYS A 59 3.27 -3.86 -14.24
CA LYS A 59 4.68 -3.46 -14.34
C LYS A 59 5.53 -3.96 -13.17
N HIS A 60 4.94 -4.06 -11.99
CA HIS A 60 5.61 -4.58 -10.80
C HIS A 60 5.52 -6.11 -10.69
N ASN A 61 4.82 -6.78 -11.63
CA ASN A 61 4.57 -8.22 -11.63
C ASN A 61 3.93 -8.72 -10.32
N ILE A 62 3.08 -7.89 -9.72
CA ILE A 62 2.42 -8.13 -8.43
C ILE A 62 0.90 -8.01 -8.66
N SER A 63 0.14 -9.00 -8.17
CA SER A 63 -1.32 -8.94 -8.12
C SER A 63 -1.81 -8.22 -6.85
N CYS A 64 -3.09 -7.84 -6.81
CA CYS A 64 -3.65 -7.28 -5.59
C CYS A 64 -3.58 -8.30 -4.45
N GLU A 65 -3.82 -9.57 -4.77
CA GLU A 65 -3.83 -10.69 -3.83
C GLU A 65 -2.45 -10.90 -3.19
N ASP A 66 -1.38 -10.79 -3.97
CA ASP A 66 0.00 -10.92 -3.48
C ASP A 66 0.33 -9.86 -2.41
N LEU A 67 -0.15 -8.62 -2.58
CA LEU A 67 0.07 -7.51 -1.62
C LEU A 67 -0.56 -7.78 -0.26
N PHE A 68 -1.61 -8.60 -0.19
CA PHE A 68 -2.36 -8.85 1.05
C PHE A 68 -2.08 -10.22 1.68
N SER A 69 -1.28 -11.06 1.03
CA SER A 69 -0.97 -12.43 1.47
C SER A 69 -0.38 -12.53 2.88
N GLY A 70 0.34 -11.50 3.35
CA GLY A 70 0.96 -11.45 4.67
C GLY A 70 0.11 -10.86 5.80
N ILE A 71 -1.17 -10.55 5.56
CA ILE A 71 -2.07 -9.87 6.53
C ILE A 71 -3.10 -10.85 7.15
N THR A 72 -2.92 -12.16 6.95
CA THR A 72 -3.84 -13.20 7.47
C THR A 72 -3.29 -13.87 8.74
#